data_AF-A0A1F3MXA5-F1
#
_entry.id   AF-A0A1F3MXA5-F1
#
_cell.length_a   1.000
_cell.length_b   1.000
_cell.length_c   1.000
_cell.angle_alpha   90.00
_cell.angle_beta   90.00
_cell.angle_gamma   90.00
#
_symmetry.space_group_name_H-M   'P 1'
#
loop_
_entity.id
_entity.type
_entity.pdbx_description
1 polymer ?
#
loop_
_entity_poly.entity_id
_entity_poly.type
_entity_poly.pdbx_seq_one_letter_code
_entity_poly.pdbx_strand_id
1 'polypeptide(L)'
;MTMDILLIILIAILLGYIIYLHIQLVKKNLFIESTVKRLSGIEKSWSAEEMNRFLHEIRKIQHYSAFFNDKLFEEKSLTFLLENKSTSKIYIHYTKDEKVARSILSEGFRYADSFYKTALPVTNDKLDLLIKHNNRKSFGNYLMILCLSDRIVDHYTAELDRYGLKGVAVENILTETSTARNENADTIYLLPNRYVKGFINYQTGEIAMNPDFNPSYDSPVFARNIELLKNINRTNVE
;
A
#
# COMPACT_ATOMS: atom_id res chain seq x y z
N MET A 1 10.32 29.46 48.68
CA MET A 1 11.69 28.91 48.69
C MET A 1 11.72 27.41 48.41
N THR A 2 11.07 26.55 49.18
CA THR A 2 11.03 25.08 48.92
C THR A 2 10.35 24.73 47.60
N MET A 3 9.24 25.39 47.26
CA MET A 3 8.55 25.19 45.98
C MET A 3 9.36 25.68 44.78
N ASP A 4 10.06 26.81 44.92
CA ASP A 4 10.90 27.37 43.86
C ASP A 4 12.10 26.46 43.56
N ILE A 5 12.71 25.90 44.61
CA ILE A 5 13.79 24.90 44.47
C ILE A 5 13.28 23.64 43.77
N LEU A 6 12.08 23.16 44.13
CA LEU A 6 11.48 21.97 43.52
C LEU A 6 11.13 22.19 42.04
N LEU A 7 10.65 23.39 41.69
CA LEU A 7 10.40 23.78 40.29
C LEU A 7 11.70 23.79 39.47
N ILE A 8 12.78 24.35 40.02
CA ILE A 8 14.09 24.38 39.34
C ILE A 8 14.63 22.96 39.11
N ILE A 9 14.48 22.06 40.09
CA ILE A 9 14.86 20.65 39.94
C ILE A 9 14.04 19.97 38.85
N LEU A 10 12.72 20.18 38.82
CA LEU A 10 11.84 19.62 37.79
C LEU A 10 12.23 20.09 36.39
N ILE A 11 12.51 21.39 36.23
CA ILE A 11 12.96 21.97 34.96
C ILE A 11 14.29 21.33 34.53
N ALA A 12 15.24 21.15 35.45
CA ALA A 12 16.52 20.52 35.14
C ALA A 12 16.37 19.05 34.69
N ILE A 13 15.47 18.28 35.32
CA ILE A 13 15.17 16.89 34.93
C ILE A 13 14.52 16.85 33.54
N LEU A 14 13.53 17.71 33.28
CA LEU A 14 12.88 17.82 31.98
C LEU A 14 13.88 18.18 30.88
N LEU A 15 14.76 19.14 31.14
CA LEU A 15 15.78 19.55 30.17
C LEU A 15 16.76 18.41 29.88
N GLY A 16 17.20 17.69 30.91
CA GLY A 16 18.02 16.48 30.76
C GLY A 16 17.33 15.39 29.94
N TYR A 17 16.02 15.20 30.15
CA TYR A 17 15.23 14.23 29.38
C TYR A 17 15.06 14.65 27.92
N ILE A 18 14.82 15.93 27.64
CA ILE A 18 14.75 16.46 26.27
C ILE A 18 16.08 16.25 25.55
N ILE A 19 17.21 16.57 26.19
CA ILE A 19 18.55 16.35 25.63
C ILE A 19 18.77 14.86 25.34
N TYR A 20 18.41 13.98 26.28
CA TYR A 20 18.49 12.54 26.08
C TYR A 20 17.67 12.07 24.88
N LEU A 21 16.43 12.54 24.74
CA LEU A 21 15.58 12.22 23.58
C LEU A 21 16.19 12.74 22.27
N HIS A 22 16.77 13.95 22.29
CA HIS A 22 17.41 14.52 21.11
C HIS A 22 18.64 13.70 20.68
N ILE A 23 19.46 13.26 21.63
CA ILE A 23 20.59 12.36 21.37
C ILE A 23 20.10 11.03 20.78
N GLN A 24 19.02 10.46 21.33
CA GLN A 24 18.44 9.21 20.81
C GLN A 24 17.88 9.38 19.39
N LEU A 25 17.21 10.50 19.11
CA LEU A 25 16.70 10.83 17.77
C LEU A 25 17.82 11.03 16.76
N VAL A 26 18.87 11.77 17.11
CA VAL A 26 20.03 11.98 16.23
C VAL A 26 20.75 10.68 15.94
N LYS A 27 20.95 9.81 16.94
CA LYS A 27 21.52 8.48 16.73
C LYS A 27 20.68 7.64 15.78
N LYS A 28 19.35 7.65 15.93
CA LYS A 28 18.42 6.97 15.03
C LYS A 28 18.50 7.53 13.61
N ASN A 29 18.52 8.85 13.45
CA ASN A 29 18.58 9.50 12.14
C ASN A 29 19.90 9.21 11.43
N LEU A 30 21.05 9.27 12.11
CA LEU A 30 22.35 8.92 11.54
C LEU A 30 22.43 7.44 11.14
N PHE A 31 21.80 6.55 11.91
CA PHE A 31 21.71 5.14 11.56
C PHE A 31 20.81 4.90 10.35
N ILE A 32 19.65 5.57 10.28
CA ILE A 32 18.75 5.52 9.12
C ILE A 32 19.46 6.08 7.89
N GLU A 33 20.12 7.23 8.00
CA GLU A 33 20.84 7.87 6.91
C GLU A 33 22.00 6.99 6.43
N SER A 34 22.78 6.38 7.33
CA SER A 34 23.85 5.46 6.92
C SER A 34 23.31 4.17 6.30
N THR A 35 22.16 3.68 6.75
CA THR A 35 21.48 2.51 6.15
C THR A 35 20.94 2.87 4.76
N VAL A 36 20.27 4.01 4.63
CA VAL A 36 19.74 4.53 3.36
C VAL A 36 20.87 4.84 2.38
N LYS A 37 21.99 5.41 2.84
CA LYS A 37 23.16 5.72 2.00
C LYS A 37 23.91 4.47 1.55
N ARG A 38 23.98 3.43 2.41
CA ARG A 38 24.46 2.10 2.00
C ARG A 38 23.51 1.44 1.00
N LEU A 39 22.20 1.69 1.09
CA LEU A 39 21.21 1.16 0.16
C LEU A 39 21.18 1.92 -1.18
N SER A 40 21.29 3.25 -1.16
CA SER A 40 21.26 4.09 -2.36
C SER A 40 22.53 3.97 -3.21
N GLY A 41 23.66 3.59 -2.61
CA GLY A 41 24.88 3.28 -3.34
C GLY A 41 24.85 1.96 -4.12
N ILE A 42 23.79 1.15 -3.94
CA ILE A 42 23.72 -0.23 -4.45
C ILE A 42 22.38 -0.46 -5.18
N GLU A 43 21.99 0.52 -6.01
CA GLU A 43 20.70 0.57 -6.69
C GLU A 43 20.60 -0.34 -7.93
N LYS A 44 21.60 -1.19 -8.20
CA LYS A 44 21.53 -2.18 -9.30
C LYS A 44 22.00 -3.55 -8.83
N SER A 45 21.05 -4.50 -8.86
CA SER A 45 21.17 -5.95 -8.68
C SER A 45 21.65 -6.43 -7.31
N TRP A 46 20.74 -6.49 -6.34
CA TRP A 46 20.90 -7.43 -5.23
C TRP A 46 20.38 -8.80 -5.65
N SER A 47 21.20 -9.84 -5.48
CA SER A 47 20.75 -11.22 -5.53
C SER A 47 19.89 -11.56 -4.29
N ALA A 48 19.04 -12.59 -4.40
CA ALA A 48 18.24 -13.07 -3.26
C ALA A 48 19.11 -13.44 -2.04
N GLU A 49 20.30 -13.97 -2.28
CA GLU A 49 21.31 -14.33 -1.27
C GLU A 49 21.87 -13.11 -0.51
N GLU A 50 22.20 -12.03 -1.21
CA GLU A 50 22.74 -10.81 -0.61
C GLU A 50 21.69 -10.10 0.26
N MET A 51 20.44 -10.11 -0.21
CA MET A 51 19.30 -9.63 0.58
C MET A 51 19.09 -10.47 1.84
N ASN A 52 19.15 -11.80 1.74
CA ASN A 52 19.04 -12.67 2.90
C ASN A 52 20.17 -12.42 3.90
N ARG A 53 21.41 -12.20 3.45
CA ARG A 53 22.52 -11.82 4.34
C ARG A 53 22.28 -10.48 5.03
N PHE A 54 21.85 -9.47 4.30
CA PHE A 54 21.56 -8.16 4.88
C PHE A 54 20.40 -8.20 5.87
N LEU A 55 19.30 -8.87 5.54
CA LEU A 55 18.18 -9.07 6.47
C LEU A 55 18.65 -9.84 7.71
N HIS A 56 19.55 -10.82 7.55
CA HIS A 56 20.18 -11.51 8.66
C HIS A 56 21.09 -10.60 9.50
N GLU A 57 21.85 -9.70 8.88
CA GLU A 57 22.65 -8.69 9.59
C GLU A 57 21.78 -7.68 10.35
N ILE A 58 20.72 -7.15 9.75
CA ILE A 58 19.78 -6.26 10.45
C ILE A 58 19.09 -7.02 11.59
N ARG A 59 18.70 -8.29 11.39
CA ARG A 59 18.06 -9.12 12.43
C ARG A 59 18.98 -9.37 13.64
N LYS A 60 20.31 -9.40 13.45
CA LYS A 60 21.30 -9.51 14.54
C LYS A 60 21.41 -8.23 15.37
N ILE A 61 21.04 -7.07 14.82
CA ILE A 61 20.99 -5.83 15.57
C ILE A 61 19.74 -5.91 16.48
N GLN A 62 19.96 -6.26 17.76
CA GLN A 62 18.92 -6.62 18.76
C GLN A 62 17.74 -5.64 18.88
N HIS A 63 17.87 -4.39 18.42
CA HIS A 63 16.79 -3.42 18.37
C HIS A 63 15.76 -3.61 17.24
N TYR A 64 16.01 -4.52 16.28
CA TYR A 64 15.13 -4.80 15.15
C TYR A 64 14.43 -6.18 15.22
N SER A 65 14.58 -6.96 16.29
CA SER A 65 13.91 -8.26 16.42
C SER A 65 12.38 -8.16 16.28
N ALA A 66 11.78 -7.09 16.79
CA ALA A 66 10.36 -6.79 16.61
C ALA A 66 9.98 -6.44 15.15
N PHE A 67 10.92 -5.97 14.33
CA PHE A 67 10.70 -5.70 12.90
C PHE A 67 10.67 -6.98 12.05
N PHE A 68 11.26 -8.08 12.52
CA PHE A 68 11.34 -9.36 11.81
C PHE A 68 10.42 -10.45 12.36
N ASN A 69 9.51 -10.11 13.27
CA ASN A 69 8.40 -10.98 13.63
C ASN A 69 7.27 -10.96 12.58
N ASP A 70 7.44 -10.15 11.53
CA ASP A 70 6.49 -10.04 10.44
C ASP A 70 6.59 -11.22 9.48
N LYS A 71 5.48 -11.91 9.29
CA LYS A 71 5.35 -13.06 8.42
C LYS A 71 5.05 -12.70 6.97
N LEU A 72 4.93 -11.43 6.62
CA LEU A 72 4.76 -10.97 5.24
C LEU A 72 5.94 -11.37 4.36
N PHE A 73 7.16 -11.35 4.90
CA PHE A 73 8.39 -11.67 4.16
C PHE A 73 8.76 -13.17 4.20
N GLU A 74 7.90 -14.01 4.79
CA GLU A 74 8.02 -15.46 4.65
C GLU A 74 7.67 -15.89 3.23
N GLU A 75 8.27 -16.99 2.77
CA GLU A 75 8.13 -17.49 1.40
C GLU A 75 6.67 -17.71 0.98
N LYS A 76 5.84 -18.24 1.89
CA LYS A 76 4.40 -18.47 1.66
C LYS A 76 3.68 -17.16 1.33
N SER A 77 3.90 -16.12 2.13
CA SER A 77 3.26 -14.80 2.00
C SER A 77 3.73 -14.08 0.75
N LEU A 78 5.04 -14.09 0.47
CA LEU A 78 5.62 -13.47 -0.72
C LEU A 78 5.17 -14.17 -2.00
N THR A 79 5.13 -15.51 -2.00
CA THR A 79 4.61 -16.29 -3.13
C THR A 79 3.16 -15.93 -3.40
N PHE A 80 2.31 -15.91 -2.37
CA PHE A 80 0.92 -15.50 -2.52
C PHE A 80 0.78 -14.06 -3.05
N LEU A 81 1.57 -13.11 -2.52
CA LEU A 81 1.56 -11.72 -2.95
C LEU A 81 1.99 -11.55 -4.41
N LEU A 82 3.00 -12.30 -4.87
CA LEU A 82 3.70 -12.04 -6.14
C LEU A 82 3.36 -13.03 -7.26
N GLU A 83 2.59 -14.09 -7.00
CA GLU A 83 2.24 -15.13 -7.99
C GLU A 83 1.71 -14.58 -9.33
N ASN A 84 0.92 -13.50 -9.31
CA ASN A 84 0.34 -12.92 -10.53
C ASN A 84 1.18 -11.79 -11.16
N LYS A 85 2.38 -11.52 -10.65
CA LYS A 85 3.15 -10.30 -10.96
C LYS A 85 3.57 -10.19 -12.44
N SER A 86 3.69 -11.31 -13.14
CA SER A 86 4.08 -11.39 -14.54
C SER A 86 2.94 -11.08 -15.52
N THR A 87 1.69 -11.07 -15.06
CA THR A 87 0.49 -10.92 -15.90
C THR A 87 -0.50 -9.90 -15.35
N SER A 88 -0.16 -9.26 -14.24
CA SER A 88 -1.03 -8.32 -13.53
C SER A 88 -0.23 -7.23 -12.83
N LYS A 89 -0.85 -6.05 -12.77
CA LYS A 89 -0.50 -4.98 -11.84
C LYS A 89 -1.06 -5.34 -10.47
N ILE A 90 -0.18 -5.43 -9.48
CA ILE A 90 -0.51 -5.79 -8.11
C ILE A 90 -0.49 -4.54 -7.26
N TYR A 91 -1.50 -4.37 -6.42
CA TYR A 91 -1.61 -3.29 -5.46
C TYR A 91 -1.89 -3.83 -4.08
N ILE A 92 -1.41 -3.12 -3.06
CA ILE A 92 -1.60 -3.46 -1.65
C ILE A 92 -2.29 -2.33 -0.89
N HIS A 93 -3.14 -2.71 0.05
CA HIS A 93 -3.82 -1.79 0.96
C HIS A 93 -3.85 -2.37 2.38
N TYR A 94 -3.63 -1.54 3.39
CA TYR A 94 -3.62 -1.96 4.78
C TYR A 94 -4.96 -1.61 5.45
N THR A 95 -5.54 -2.58 6.14
CA THR A 95 -6.73 -2.36 6.97
C THR A 95 -6.54 -2.93 8.38
N LYS A 96 -7.15 -2.26 9.36
CA LYS A 96 -7.00 -2.56 10.78
C LYS A 96 -7.79 -3.79 11.20
N ASP A 97 -9.02 -3.88 10.73
CA ASP A 97 -9.99 -4.83 11.23
C ASP A 97 -10.24 -5.95 10.23
N GLU A 98 -10.23 -7.19 10.70
CA GLU A 98 -10.53 -8.36 9.88
C GLU A 98 -11.91 -8.27 9.22
N LYS A 99 -12.88 -7.69 9.94
CA LYS A 99 -14.23 -7.47 9.42
C LYS A 99 -14.21 -6.61 8.15
N VAL A 100 -13.36 -5.57 8.12
CA VAL A 100 -13.19 -4.72 6.95
C VAL A 100 -12.48 -5.49 5.84
N ALA A 101 -11.43 -6.26 6.16
CA ALA A 101 -10.73 -7.10 5.19
C ALA A 101 -11.68 -8.10 4.52
N ARG A 102 -12.56 -8.74 5.30
CA ARG A 102 -13.58 -9.67 4.82
C ARG A 102 -14.67 -8.98 4.01
N SER A 103 -15.11 -7.78 4.40
CA SER A 103 -16.05 -6.98 3.61
C SER A 103 -15.45 -6.58 2.27
N ILE A 104 -14.18 -6.15 2.22
CA ILE A 104 -13.49 -5.86 0.95
C ILE A 104 -13.39 -7.13 0.08
N LEU A 105 -13.12 -8.29 0.70
CA LEU A 105 -13.06 -9.57 0.00
C LEU A 105 -14.38 -9.95 -0.67
N SER A 106 -15.52 -9.70 0.00
CA SER A 106 -16.85 -10.06 -0.51
C SER A 106 -17.47 -8.99 -1.43
N GLU A 107 -17.30 -7.71 -1.09
CA GLU A 107 -18.00 -6.59 -1.74
C GLU A 107 -17.15 -5.87 -2.78
N GLY A 108 -15.82 -5.96 -2.66
CA GLY A 108 -14.87 -5.20 -3.47
C GLY A 108 -14.22 -4.05 -2.72
N PHE A 109 -13.31 -3.35 -3.41
CA PHE A 109 -12.47 -2.33 -2.82
C PHE A 109 -13.00 -0.92 -3.14
N ARG A 110 -13.44 -0.21 -2.09
CA ARG A 110 -13.91 1.18 -2.20
C ARG A 110 -12.76 2.15 -2.02
N TYR A 111 -12.72 3.18 -2.86
CA TYR A 111 -11.77 4.28 -2.73
C TYR A 111 -12.41 5.60 -3.17
N ALA A 112 -11.88 6.71 -2.65
CA ALA A 112 -12.32 8.06 -2.98
C ALA A 112 -11.25 8.77 -3.82
N ASP A 113 -11.69 9.51 -4.83
CA ASP A 113 -10.91 10.32 -5.79
C ASP A 113 -9.85 9.57 -6.61
N SER A 114 -8.84 9.00 -5.94
CA SER A 114 -7.68 8.40 -6.56
C SER A 114 -7.35 7.06 -5.92
N PHE A 115 -7.34 6.03 -6.77
CA PHE A 115 -6.94 4.69 -6.40
C PHE A 115 -5.53 4.68 -5.77
N TYR A 116 -4.59 5.41 -6.37
CA TYR A 116 -3.19 5.49 -5.96
C TYR A 116 -2.94 6.20 -4.61
N LYS A 117 -3.92 6.96 -4.10
CA LYS A 117 -3.87 7.51 -2.73
C LYS A 117 -4.22 6.45 -1.68
N THR A 118 -4.98 5.42 -2.08
CA THR A 118 -5.55 4.41 -1.17
C THR A 118 -4.82 3.07 -1.26
N ALA A 119 -4.42 2.65 -2.45
CA ALA A 119 -3.71 1.42 -2.74
C ALA A 119 -2.33 1.71 -3.35
N LEU A 120 -1.31 0.97 -2.90
CA LEU A 120 0.07 1.15 -3.33
C LEU A 120 0.47 0.08 -4.34
N PRO A 121 1.07 0.41 -5.49
CA PRO A 121 1.54 -0.59 -6.44
C PRO A 121 2.70 -1.40 -5.83
N VAL A 122 2.76 -2.69 -6.15
CA VAL A 122 3.85 -3.58 -5.77
C VAL A 122 4.85 -3.67 -6.93
N THR A 123 6.13 -3.44 -6.64
CA THR A 123 7.22 -3.59 -7.60
C THR A 123 7.97 -4.90 -7.37
N ASN A 124 8.91 -5.23 -8.26
CA ASN A 124 9.79 -6.41 -8.07
C ASN A 124 10.90 -6.16 -7.05
N ASP A 125 11.03 -4.93 -6.54
CA ASP A 125 12.02 -4.59 -5.55
C ASP A 125 11.50 -4.92 -4.15
N LYS A 126 12.13 -5.93 -3.52
CA LYS A 126 11.83 -6.32 -2.14
C LYS A 126 12.09 -5.19 -1.15
N LEU A 127 13.07 -4.31 -1.43
CA LEU A 127 13.36 -3.16 -0.59
C LEU A 127 12.22 -2.14 -0.65
N ASP A 128 11.71 -1.84 -1.84
CA ASP A 128 10.52 -1.00 -2.02
C ASP A 128 9.31 -1.58 -1.27
N LEU A 129 9.07 -2.90 -1.36
CA LEU A 129 8.01 -3.56 -0.60
C LEU A 129 8.23 -3.42 0.92
N LEU A 130 9.46 -3.59 1.40
CA LEU A 130 9.82 -3.43 2.81
C LEU A 130 9.59 -2.00 3.31
N ILE A 131 9.97 -1.00 2.51
CA ILE A 131 9.75 0.42 2.82
C ILE A 131 8.25 0.71 2.87
N LYS A 132 7.49 0.30 1.85
CA LYS A 132 6.03 0.46 1.80
C LYS A 132 5.36 -0.19 3.00
N HIS A 133 5.76 -1.40 3.32
CA HIS A 133 5.24 -2.14 4.47
C HIS A 133 5.52 -1.41 5.79
N ASN A 134 6.77 -1.02 6.04
CA ASN A 134 7.12 -0.31 7.27
C ASN A 134 6.40 1.04 7.41
N ASN A 135 6.20 1.75 6.29
CA ASN A 135 5.49 3.03 6.29
C ASN A 135 3.98 2.88 6.50
N ARG A 136 3.40 1.71 6.22
CA ARG A 136 1.94 1.52 6.21
C ARG A 136 1.41 0.50 7.22
N LYS A 137 2.25 -0.36 7.81
CA LYS A 137 1.80 -1.38 8.78
C LYS A 137 1.13 -0.81 10.02
N SER A 138 1.42 0.45 10.38
CA SER A 138 0.71 1.14 11.47
C SER A 138 -0.78 1.35 11.20
N PHE A 139 -1.23 1.30 9.94
CA PHE A 139 -2.65 1.44 9.56
C PHE A 139 -3.46 0.17 9.79
N GLY A 140 -2.84 -0.98 10.05
CA GLY A 140 -3.56 -2.20 10.35
C GLY A 140 -2.83 -3.48 9.99
N ASN A 141 -3.26 -4.61 10.57
CA ASN A 141 -2.56 -5.90 10.46
C ASN A 141 -2.86 -6.69 9.19
N TYR A 142 -3.90 -6.30 8.45
CA TYR A 142 -4.39 -7.04 7.29
C TYR A 142 -3.96 -6.32 6.01
N LEU A 143 -3.15 -7.00 5.22
CA LEU A 143 -2.68 -6.55 3.91
C LEU A 143 -3.60 -7.10 2.81
N MET A 144 -4.48 -6.26 2.29
CA MET A 144 -5.29 -6.56 1.10
C MET A 144 -4.42 -6.59 -0.15
N ILE A 145 -4.69 -7.54 -1.04
CA ILE A 145 -3.99 -7.71 -2.32
C ILE A 145 -5.00 -7.57 -3.45
N LEU A 146 -4.78 -6.59 -4.31
CA LEU A 146 -5.59 -6.29 -5.49
C LEU A 146 -4.76 -6.60 -6.73
N CYS A 147 -5.34 -7.28 -7.71
CA CYS A 147 -4.67 -7.60 -8.96
C CYS A 147 -5.56 -7.22 -10.15
N LEU A 148 -5.01 -6.42 -11.05
CA LEU A 148 -5.62 -6.07 -12.32
C LEU A 148 -4.73 -6.63 -13.42
N SER A 149 -5.28 -7.49 -14.29
CA SER A 149 -4.50 -8.06 -15.39
C SER A 149 -3.98 -6.97 -16.32
N ASP A 150 -2.76 -7.13 -16.81
CA ASP A 150 -2.14 -6.16 -17.71
C ASP A 150 -3.01 -5.96 -18.96
N ARG A 151 -3.62 -7.03 -19.47
CA ARG A 151 -4.56 -7.00 -20.60
C ARG A 151 -5.75 -6.07 -20.37
N ILE A 152 -6.40 -6.14 -19.21
CA ILE A 152 -7.54 -5.28 -18.89
C ILE A 152 -7.09 -3.83 -18.77
N VAL A 153 -5.98 -3.59 -18.07
CA VAL A 153 -5.47 -2.23 -17.88
C VAL A 153 -5.09 -1.61 -19.22
N ASP A 154 -4.39 -2.35 -20.07
CA ASP A 154 -3.95 -1.88 -21.39
C ASP A 154 -5.14 -1.64 -22.32
N HIS A 155 -6.14 -2.52 -22.31
CA HIS A 155 -7.36 -2.36 -23.10
C HIS A 155 -8.08 -1.05 -22.76
N TYR A 156 -8.37 -0.82 -21.48
CA TYR A 156 -9.10 0.38 -21.05
C TYR A 156 -8.24 1.65 -21.14
N THR A 157 -6.92 1.56 -20.99
CA THR A 157 -6.01 2.69 -21.28
C THR A 157 -6.13 3.11 -22.74
N ALA A 158 -6.09 2.14 -23.66
CA ALA A 158 -6.20 2.41 -25.09
C ALA A 158 -7.56 3.00 -25.49
N GLU A 159 -8.65 2.54 -24.88
CA GLU A 159 -9.98 3.13 -25.10
C GLU A 159 -10.06 4.57 -24.59
N LEU A 160 -9.55 4.85 -23.39
CA LEU A 160 -9.50 6.22 -22.84
C LEU A 160 -8.70 7.16 -23.74
N ASP A 161 -7.53 6.72 -24.21
CA ASP A 161 -6.70 7.48 -25.14
C ASP A 161 -7.41 7.75 -26.47
N ARG A 162 -8.10 6.74 -27.02
CA ARG A 162 -8.88 6.88 -28.27
C ARG A 162 -9.95 7.95 -28.17
N TYR A 163 -10.57 8.12 -27.00
CA TYR A 163 -11.62 9.12 -26.78
C TYR A 163 -11.11 10.44 -26.19
N GLY A 164 -9.79 10.62 -26.04
CA GLY A 164 -9.20 11.84 -25.50
C GLY A 164 -9.43 12.05 -23.99
N LEU A 165 -9.70 10.99 -23.24
CA LEU A 165 -10.00 11.01 -21.81
C LEU A 165 -8.73 10.84 -20.94
N LYS A 166 -7.63 11.53 -21.30
CA LYS A 166 -6.30 11.35 -20.70
C LYS A 166 -6.21 11.67 -19.19
N GLY A 167 -7.22 12.32 -18.62
CA GLY A 167 -7.30 12.65 -17.19
C GLY A 167 -8.03 11.60 -16.34
N VAL A 168 -8.60 10.56 -16.95
CA VAL A 168 -9.37 9.54 -16.23
C VAL A 168 -8.47 8.33 -15.95
N ALA A 169 -8.39 7.92 -14.68
CA ALA A 169 -7.69 6.71 -14.30
C ALA A 169 -8.48 5.47 -14.74
N VAL A 170 -7.79 4.43 -15.21
CA VAL A 170 -8.43 3.17 -15.65
C VAL A 170 -9.27 2.57 -14.53
N GLU A 171 -8.79 2.62 -13.29
CA GLU A 171 -9.49 2.07 -12.13
C GLU A 171 -10.84 2.74 -11.91
N ASN A 172 -11.00 4.01 -12.30
CA ASN A 172 -12.27 4.74 -12.20
C ASN A 172 -13.30 4.22 -13.21
N ILE A 173 -12.85 3.60 -14.32
CA ILE A 173 -13.70 2.93 -15.31
C ILE A 173 -14.11 1.55 -14.85
N LEU A 174 -13.22 0.86 -14.13
CA LEU A 174 -13.41 -0.50 -13.62
C LEU A 174 -14.32 -0.53 -12.38
N THR A 175 -15.41 0.24 -12.39
CA THR A 175 -16.42 0.25 -11.34
C THR A 175 -17.78 -0.20 -11.87
N GLU A 176 -18.47 -1.04 -11.10
CA GLU A 176 -19.78 -1.57 -11.51
C GLU A 176 -20.96 -0.76 -10.99
N THR A 177 -20.74 -0.03 -9.89
CA THR A 177 -21.78 0.80 -9.27
C THR A 177 -21.66 2.23 -9.75
N SER A 178 -22.80 2.90 -9.94
CA SER A 178 -22.81 4.34 -10.15
C SER A 178 -22.04 5.05 -9.04
N THR A 179 -21.22 6.01 -9.42
CA THR A 179 -20.39 6.74 -8.47
C THR A 179 -21.27 7.49 -7.47
N ALA A 180 -20.99 7.31 -6.19
CA ALA A 180 -21.65 8.03 -5.11
C ALA A 180 -20.71 9.15 -4.62
N ARG A 181 -21.28 10.22 -4.05
CA ARG A 181 -20.48 11.22 -3.33
C ARG A 181 -20.47 10.92 -1.84
N ASN A 182 -19.31 11.04 -1.21
CA ASN A 182 -19.20 10.99 0.25
C ASN A 182 -19.58 12.33 0.90
N GLU A 183 -19.49 12.42 2.22
CA GLU A 183 -19.76 13.65 3.00
C GLU A 183 -18.83 14.82 2.63
N ASN A 184 -17.65 14.54 2.10
CA ASN A 184 -16.67 15.53 1.62
C ASN A 184 -16.88 15.91 0.15
N ALA A 185 -17.96 15.42 -0.49
CA ALA A 185 -18.23 15.53 -1.92
C ALA A 185 -17.23 14.82 -2.85
N ASP A 186 -16.37 13.94 -2.31
CA ASP A 186 -15.46 13.11 -3.09
C ASP A 186 -16.23 12.03 -3.84
N THR A 187 -15.74 11.69 -5.03
CA THR A 187 -16.36 10.62 -5.82
C THR A 187 -15.86 9.27 -5.32
N ILE A 188 -16.79 8.41 -4.89
CA ILE A 188 -16.52 7.04 -4.46
C ILE A 188 -16.61 6.11 -5.66
N TYR A 189 -15.57 5.31 -5.83
CA TYR A 189 -15.48 4.23 -6.79
C TYR A 189 -15.44 2.89 -6.05
N LEU A 190 -16.02 1.86 -6.66
CA LEU A 190 -15.96 0.48 -6.18
C LEU A 190 -15.27 -0.39 -7.22
N LEU A 191 -14.08 -0.87 -6.91
CA LEU A 191 -13.40 -1.90 -7.69
C LEU A 191 -14.01 -3.27 -7.32
N PRO A 192 -14.53 -4.06 -8.28
CA PRO A 192 -15.18 -5.33 -8.00
C PRO A 192 -14.36 -6.32 -7.18
N ASN A 193 -15.04 -7.14 -6.37
CA ASN A 193 -14.40 -8.17 -5.55
C ASN A 193 -13.55 -9.14 -6.38
N ARG A 194 -13.89 -9.37 -7.65
CA ARG A 194 -13.10 -10.22 -8.56
C ARG A 194 -11.66 -9.73 -8.76
N TYR A 195 -11.36 -8.45 -8.56
CA TYR A 195 -9.99 -7.95 -8.58
C TYR A 195 -9.26 -8.06 -7.23
N VAL A 196 -9.98 -8.42 -6.17
CA VAL A 196 -9.42 -8.67 -4.83
C VAL A 196 -8.96 -10.12 -4.78
N LYS A 197 -7.64 -10.33 -4.72
CA LYS A 197 -7.05 -11.68 -4.62
C LYS A 197 -7.30 -12.30 -3.25
N GLY A 198 -7.18 -11.49 -2.21
CA GLY A 198 -7.16 -11.97 -0.84
C GLY A 198 -6.56 -10.96 0.11
N PHE A 199 -6.29 -11.43 1.32
CA PHE A 199 -5.50 -10.68 2.28
C PHE A 199 -4.51 -11.58 3.03
N ILE A 200 -3.47 -10.95 3.56
CA ILE A 200 -2.48 -11.56 4.47
C ILE A 200 -2.58 -10.85 5.82
N ASN A 201 -2.77 -11.59 6.90
CA ASN A 201 -2.46 -11.06 8.22
C ASN A 201 -0.94 -11.15 8.41
N TYR A 202 -0.25 -10.03 8.30
CA TYR A 202 1.21 -10.03 8.29
C TYR A 202 1.81 -10.41 9.65
N GLN A 203 1.06 -10.30 10.74
CA GLN A 203 1.53 -10.71 12.07
C GLN A 203 1.50 -12.23 12.24
N THR A 204 0.48 -12.89 11.68
CA THR A 204 0.26 -14.34 11.89
C THR A 204 0.67 -15.19 10.70
N GLY A 205 0.81 -14.59 9.51
CA GLY A 205 1.01 -15.30 8.24
C GLY A 205 -0.25 -15.99 7.70
N GLU A 206 -1.41 -15.69 8.28
CA GLU A 206 -2.70 -16.19 7.80
C GLU A 206 -3.02 -15.56 6.44
N ILE A 207 -3.50 -16.39 5.52
CA ILE A 207 -3.87 -15.98 4.16
C ILE A 207 -5.32 -16.37 3.94
N ALA A 208 -6.14 -15.40 3.56
CA ALA A 208 -7.50 -15.64 3.09
C ALA A 208 -7.57 -15.33 1.59
N MET A 209 -7.97 -16.33 0.80
CA MET A 209 -8.12 -16.20 -0.64
C MET A 209 -9.57 -15.88 -1.01
N ASN A 210 -9.75 -15.04 -2.01
CA ASN A 210 -11.07 -14.81 -2.59
C ASN A 210 -11.41 -15.93 -3.59
N PRO A 211 -12.48 -16.72 -3.38
CA PRO A 211 -12.89 -17.74 -4.35
C PRO A 211 -13.35 -17.14 -5.69
N ASP A 212 -13.80 -15.89 -5.71
CA ASP A 212 -14.28 -15.20 -6.91
C ASP A 212 -13.16 -14.45 -7.65
N PHE A 213 -11.90 -14.60 -7.23
CA PHE A 213 -10.78 -13.88 -7.81
C PHE A 213 -10.61 -14.15 -9.31
N ASN A 214 -10.68 -13.10 -10.10
CA ASN A 214 -10.41 -13.08 -11.53
C ASN A 214 -9.79 -11.72 -11.93
N PRO A 215 -8.46 -11.63 -12.07
CA PRO A 215 -7.79 -10.36 -12.43
C PRO A 215 -8.07 -9.94 -13.88
N SER A 216 -8.60 -10.85 -14.70
CA SER A 216 -9.05 -10.59 -16.07
C SER A 216 -10.55 -10.36 -16.17
N TYR A 217 -11.22 -10.09 -15.04
CA TYR A 217 -12.63 -9.76 -15.04
C TYR A 217 -12.91 -8.56 -15.95
N ASP A 218 -13.97 -8.65 -16.74
CA ASP A 218 -14.37 -7.62 -17.69
C ASP A 218 -15.90 -7.52 -17.68
N SER A 219 -16.42 -6.42 -17.15
CA SER A 219 -17.85 -6.18 -17.03
C SER A 219 -18.33 -5.32 -18.20
N PRO A 220 -19.45 -5.65 -18.85
CA PRO A 220 -20.06 -4.76 -19.85
C PRO A 220 -20.37 -3.35 -19.31
N VAL A 221 -20.45 -3.19 -17.99
CA VAL A 221 -20.61 -1.88 -17.33
C VAL A 221 -19.41 -0.96 -17.62
N PHE A 222 -18.20 -1.50 -17.70
CA PHE A 222 -16.99 -0.69 -17.89
C PHE A 222 -16.98 0.03 -19.25
N ALA A 223 -17.41 -0.65 -20.31
CA ALA A 223 -17.59 -0.03 -21.62
C ALA A 223 -18.63 1.11 -21.57
N ARG A 224 -19.75 0.90 -20.85
CA ARG A 224 -20.77 1.95 -20.66
C ARG A 224 -20.24 3.15 -19.87
N ASN A 225 -19.35 2.93 -18.90
CA ASN A 225 -18.72 4.02 -18.14
C ASN A 225 -17.91 4.94 -19.07
N ILE A 226 -17.21 4.38 -20.06
CA ILE A 226 -16.49 5.17 -21.06
C ILE A 226 -17.47 6.00 -21.91
N GLU A 227 -18.58 5.40 -22.36
CA GLU A 227 -19.60 6.12 -23.14
C GLU A 227 -20.21 7.29 -22.37
N LEU A 228 -20.49 7.11 -21.08
CA LEU A 228 -20.98 8.18 -20.21
C LEU A 228 -19.98 9.34 -20.11
N LEU A 229 -18.70 9.03 -19.88
CA LEU A 229 -17.64 10.05 -19.80
C LEU A 229 -17.44 10.79 -21.12
N LYS A 230 -17.55 10.08 -22.25
CA LYS A 230 -17.51 10.67 -23.59
C LYS A 230 -18.62 11.70 -23.78
N ASN A 231 -19.83 11.40 -23.33
CA ASN A 231 -20.96 12.33 -23.44
C ASN A 231 -20.75 13.59 -22.58
N ILE A 232 -20.27 13.42 -21.34
CA ILE A 232 -19.94 14.55 -20.46
C ILE A 232 -18.84 15.44 -21.04
N ASN A 233 -17.78 14.84 -21.60
CA ASN A 233 -16.68 15.61 -22.18
C ASN A 233 -17.10 16.43 -23.40
N ARG A 234 -18.07 15.95 -24.19
CA ARG A 234 -18.62 16.71 -25.32
C ARG A 234 -19.41 17.93 -24.86
N THR A 235 -20.24 17.79 -23.82
CA THR A 235 -21.05 18.91 -23.29
C THR A 235 -20.20 20.02 -22.66
N ASN A 236 -18.98 19.73 -22.20
CA ASN A 236 -18.09 20.74 -21.61
C ASN A 236 -17.24 21.50 -22.65
N VAL A 237 -17.25 21.07 -23.91
CA VAL A 237 -16.45 21.67 -25.00
C VAL A 237 -17.32 22.54 -25.93
N GLU A 238 -18.65 22.46 -25.81
CA GLU A 238 -19.63 23.36 -26.45
C GLU A 238 -19.95 24.56 -25.55
#